data_AF-A0A9D4SWF9-F1
#
_entry.id   AF-A0A9D4SWF9-F1
#
_cell.length_a   1.000
_cell.length_b   1.000
_cell.length_c   1.000
_cell.angle_alpha   90.00
_cell.angle_beta   90.00
_cell.angle_gamma   90.00
#
_symmetry.space_group_name_H-M   'P 1'
#
loop_
_entity.id
_entity.type
_entity.pdbx_description
1 polymer ?
#
loop_
_entity_poly.entity_id
_entity_poly.type
_entity_poly.pdbx_seq_one_letter_code
_entity_poly.pdbx_strand_id
1 'polypeptide(L)'
;MVAARRAVVLVEQGSILLRIARFCERQNIRTFVVAKHPLDRSPYGYVYSKFIEKNFFRKIFATLRRLLETGLMHKWVADSQGNWQRCIQTNDNIVESISLKDTMPFFLLWGFMCGLAFCAFLCELGCNRLLKGRRTDRR
;
A
#
# COMPACT_ATOMS: atom_id res chain seq x y z
N MET A 1 8.36 18.15 4.11
CA MET A 1 6.94 18.52 4.33
C MET A 1 6.27 17.32 4.99
N VAL A 2 5.40 17.49 6.00
CA VAL A 2 4.72 16.34 6.64
C VAL A 2 3.25 16.41 6.25
N ALA A 3 2.75 15.38 5.58
CA ALA A 3 1.33 15.25 5.23
C ALA A 3 0.79 13.94 5.80
N ALA A 4 -0.36 13.98 6.46
CA ALA A 4 -1.03 12.80 7.04
C ALA A 4 -0.10 11.92 7.92
N ARG A 5 0.69 12.53 8.82
CA ARG A 5 1.68 11.87 9.70
C ARG A 5 2.79 11.11 8.96
N ARG A 6 2.99 11.37 7.68
CA ARG A 6 4.07 10.82 6.86
C ARG A 6 4.96 11.95 6.35
N ALA A 7 6.27 11.72 6.37
CA ALA A 7 7.22 12.64 5.76
C ALA A 7 7.09 12.53 4.23
N VAL A 8 6.72 13.63 3.58
CA VAL A 8 6.67 13.78 2.13
C VAL A 8 7.90 14.55 1.68
N VAL A 9 8.60 13.96 0.72
CA VAL A 9 9.83 14.50 0.14
C VAL A 9 9.60 14.67 -1.36
N LEU A 10 9.82 15.89 -1.85
CA LEU A 10 9.79 16.22 -3.27
C LEU A 10 11.23 16.20 -3.77
N VAL A 11 11.54 15.25 -4.65
CA VAL A 11 12.88 15.00 -5.18
C VAL A 11 12.79 14.47 -6.61
N GLU A 12 13.91 14.56 -7.31
CA GLU A 12 14.07 14.02 -8.66
C GLU A 12 13.87 12.49 -8.67
N GLN A 13 13.08 12.00 -9.64
CA GLN A 13 12.55 10.64 -9.64
C GLN A 13 13.64 9.58 -9.83
N GLY A 14 14.62 9.80 -10.71
CA GLY A 14 15.65 8.80 -11.01
C GLY A 14 16.51 8.48 -9.79
N SER A 15 17.06 9.51 -9.13
CA SER A 15 17.92 9.32 -7.96
C SER A 15 17.19 8.75 -6.75
N ILE A 16 15.94 9.14 -6.50
CA ILE A 16 15.19 8.63 -5.34
C ILE A 16 14.80 7.16 -5.50
N LEU A 17 14.38 6.74 -6.70
CA LEU A 17 14.01 5.34 -6.95
C LEU A 17 15.21 4.40 -6.75
N LEU A 18 16.40 4.80 -7.21
CA LEU A 18 17.63 4.05 -6.98
C LEU A 18 17.99 3.97 -5.49
N ARG A 19 17.83 5.06 -4.74
CA ARG A 19 18.06 5.05 -3.28
C ARG A 19 17.06 4.13 -2.57
N ILE A 20 15.78 4.18 -2.95
CA ILE A 20 14.74 3.30 -2.41
C ILE A 20 15.10 1.83 -2.67
N ALA A 21 15.46 1.47 -3.91
CA ALA A 21 15.86 0.12 -4.27
C ALA A 21 17.00 -0.40 -3.39
N ARG A 22 18.10 0.38 -3.29
CA ARG A 22 19.27 0.00 -2.48
C ARG A 22 18.97 -0.07 -0.99
N PHE A 23 18.15 0.86 -0.48
CA PHE A 23 17.81 0.88 0.93
C PHE A 23 16.92 -0.30 1.31
N CYS A 24 15.91 -0.58 0.49
CA CYS A 24 15.04 -1.74 0.64
C CYS A 24 15.80 -3.06 0.59
N GLU A 25 16.76 -3.21 -0.33
CA GLU A 25 17.59 -4.41 -0.42
C GLU A 25 18.46 -4.61 0.84
N ARG A 26 18.95 -3.53 1.45
CA ARG A 26 19.78 -3.59 2.66
C ARG A 26 19.00 -3.79 3.95
N GLN A 27 17.83 -3.18 4.07
CA GLN A 27 17.09 -3.09 5.34
C GLN A 27 15.80 -3.93 5.34
N ASN A 28 15.42 -4.50 4.19
CA ASN A 28 14.17 -5.23 3.96
C ASN A 28 12.89 -4.44 4.32
N ILE A 29 12.95 -3.10 4.25
CA ILE A 29 11.82 -2.21 4.53
C ILE A 29 11.08 -1.92 3.22
N ARG A 30 9.76 -2.15 3.20
CA ARG A 30 8.89 -2.02 2.01
C ARG A 30 7.75 -1.01 2.15
N THR A 31 7.92 -0.01 3.01
CA THR A 31 6.86 0.94 3.38
C THR A 31 6.88 2.22 2.53
N PHE A 32 7.62 2.23 1.42
CA PHE A 32 7.74 3.40 0.56
C PHE A 32 6.51 3.54 -0.34
N VAL A 33 5.97 4.75 -0.41
CA VAL A 33 4.88 5.12 -1.32
C VAL A 33 5.42 6.16 -2.29
N VAL A 34 5.31 5.87 -3.59
CA VAL A 34 5.72 6.78 -4.66
C VAL A 34 4.48 7.28 -5.39
N ALA A 35 4.44 8.58 -5.69
CA ALA A 35 3.35 9.17 -6.45
C ALA A 35 3.31 8.61 -7.89
N LYS A 36 2.12 8.29 -8.39
CA LYS A 36 1.94 7.73 -9.75
C LYS A 36 2.29 8.72 -10.86
N HIS A 37 2.11 10.02 -10.62
CA HIS A 37 2.34 11.07 -11.59
C HIS A 37 3.43 12.02 -11.12
N PRO A 38 4.50 12.23 -11.92
CA PRO A 38 5.50 13.23 -11.61
C PRO A 38 4.88 14.63 -11.73
N LEU A 39 5.23 15.50 -10.78
CA LEU A 39 4.77 16.91 -10.78
C LEU A 39 5.40 17.72 -11.91
N ASP A 40 6.62 17.34 -12.30
CA ASP A 40 7.33 17.94 -13.42
C ASP A 40 7.91 16.82 -14.30
N ARG A 41 7.72 16.95 -15.62
CA ARG A 41 8.31 16.07 -16.64
C ARG A 41 9.46 16.81 -17.32
N SER A 42 10.35 17.40 -16.54
CA SER A 42 11.55 18.02 -17.10
C SER A 42 12.39 16.92 -17.76
N PRO A 43 12.62 16.99 -19.09
CA PRO A 43 13.49 16.03 -19.75
C PRO A 43 14.93 16.23 -19.25
N TYR A 44 15.70 15.14 -19.17
CA TYR A 44 17.13 15.23 -18.93
C TYR A 44 17.75 16.22 -19.95
N GLY A 45 18.32 17.31 -19.43
CA GLY A 45 18.96 18.33 -20.25
C GLY A 45 20.41 17.93 -20.55
N TYR A 46 20.82 18.04 -21.82
CA TYR A 46 22.22 17.93 -22.19
C TYR A 46 22.82 19.33 -22.28
N VAL A 47 23.88 19.57 -21.51
CA VAL A 47 24.63 20.83 -21.56
C VAL A 47 25.96 20.57 -22.23
N TYR A 48 26.34 21.45 -23.15
CA TYR A 48 27.63 21.40 -23.85
C TYR A 48 28.28 22.78 -23.89
N SER A 49 29.60 22.80 -23.96
CA SER A 49 30.37 24.04 -24.09
C SER A 49 30.11 24.70 -25.44
N LYS A 50 29.98 26.03 -25.46
CA LYS A 50 29.84 26.82 -26.70
C LYS A 50 31.06 26.68 -27.63
N PHE A 51 32.22 26.32 -27.08
CA PHE A 51 33.48 26.16 -27.83
C PHE A 51 33.67 24.78 -28.46
N ILE A 52 32.67 23.90 -28.38
CA ILE A 52 32.77 22.57 -28.97
C ILE A 52 32.82 22.67 -30.50
N GLU A 53 33.68 21.87 -31.13
CA GLU A 53 33.71 21.79 -32.58
C GLU A 53 32.37 21.27 -33.13
N LYS A 54 31.81 21.98 -34.13
CA LYS A 54 30.51 21.65 -34.72
C LYS A 54 30.44 20.22 -35.26
N ASN A 55 31.54 19.74 -35.85
CA ASN A 55 31.62 18.38 -36.40
C ASN A 55 31.60 17.32 -35.30
N PHE A 56 32.27 17.59 -34.18
CA PHE A 56 32.25 16.71 -33.01
C PHE A 56 30.87 16.68 -32.35
N PHE A 57 30.23 17.84 -32.19
CA PHE A 57 28.86 17.93 -31.68
C PHE A 57 27.87 17.15 -32.56
N ARG A 58 27.95 17.30 -33.89
CA ARG A 58 27.07 16.58 -34.82
C ARG A 58 27.24 15.06 -34.72
N LYS A 59 28.47 14.57 -34.54
CA LYS A 59 28.74 13.14 -34.30
C LYS A 59 28.11 12.66 -32.99
N ILE A 60 28.31 13.39 -31.89
CA ILE A 60 27.70 13.04 -30.60
C ILE A 60 26.18 12.98 -30.73
N PHE A 61 25.58 14.00 -31.32
CA PHE A 61 24.13 14.08 -31.45
C PHE A 61 23.56 12.95 -32.31
N ALA A 62 24.24 12.60 -33.41
CA ALA A 62 23.84 11.47 -34.26
C ALA A 62 23.90 10.14 -33.50
N THR A 63 24.94 9.90 -32.70
CA THR A 63 25.04 8.70 -31.86
C THR A 63 23.97 8.66 -30.78
N LEU A 64 23.75 9.78 -30.09
CA LEU A 64 22.72 9.89 -29.05
C LEU A 64 21.32 9.59 -29.61
N ARG A 65 21.03 10.12 -30.80
CA ARG A 65 19.77 9.86 -31.50
C ARG A 65 19.60 8.39 -31.86
N ARG A 66 20.65 7.73 -32.37
CA ARG A 66 20.61 6.27 -32.60
C ARG A 66 20.36 5.48 -31.32
N LEU A 67 20.96 5.87 -30.20
CA LEU A 67 20.74 5.21 -28.90
C LEU A 67 19.31 5.37 -28.38
N LEU A 68 18.68 6.51 -28.67
CA LEU A 68 17.26 6.75 -28.39
C LEU A 68 16.37 5.91 -29.32
N GLU A 69 16.63 5.91 -30.63
CA GLU A 69 15.84 5.19 -31.64
C GLU A 69 15.91 3.66 -31.45
N THR A 70 17.07 3.13 -31.03
CA THR A 70 17.23 1.70 -30.72
C THR A 70 16.58 1.28 -29.39
N GLY A 71 16.05 2.22 -28.60
CA GLY A 71 15.46 1.94 -27.29
C GLY A 71 16.48 1.53 -26.22
N LEU A 72 17.78 1.56 -26.54
CA LEU A 72 18.84 1.16 -25.62
C LEU A 72 18.85 2.04 -24.36
N MET A 73 18.55 3.33 -24.55
CA MET A 73 18.48 4.29 -23.45
C MET A 73 17.36 3.94 -22.46
N HIS A 74 16.20 3.50 -22.94
CA HIS A 74 15.10 3.08 -22.07
C HIS A 74 15.50 1.86 -21.23
N LYS A 75 16.16 0.88 -21.86
CA LYS A 75 16.68 -0.30 -21.16
C LYS A 75 17.71 0.08 -20.10
N TRP A 76 18.68 0.91 -20.44
CA TRP A 76 19.70 1.40 -19.50
C TRP A 76 19.09 2.13 -18.32
N VAL A 77 18.10 3.00 -18.55
CA VAL A 77 17.42 3.72 -17.47
C VAL A 77 16.69 2.73 -16.57
N ALA A 78 15.94 1.78 -17.14
CA ALA A 78 15.23 0.76 -16.38
C ALA A 78 16.19 -0.10 -15.53
N ASP A 79 17.30 -0.56 -16.11
CA ASP A 79 18.31 -1.36 -15.41
C ASP A 79 19.03 -0.54 -14.32
N SER A 80 19.29 0.74 -14.57
CA SER A 80 19.99 1.62 -13.62
C SER A 80 19.17 1.97 -12.39
N GLN A 81 17.84 1.97 -12.48
CA GLN A 81 16.94 2.30 -11.36
C GLN A 81 16.77 1.13 -10.38
N GLY A 82 17.25 -0.07 -10.73
CA GLY A 82 17.14 -1.28 -9.92
C GLY A 82 15.69 -1.76 -9.74
N ASN A 83 15.52 -2.84 -8.96
CA ASN A 83 14.22 -3.47 -8.71
C ASN A 83 13.38 -2.72 -7.66
N TRP A 84 13.27 -1.38 -7.76
CA TRP A 84 12.51 -0.55 -6.82
C TRP A 84 11.04 -0.95 -6.73
N GLN A 85 10.46 -1.50 -7.80
CA GLN A 85 9.06 -1.92 -7.85
C GLN A 85 8.73 -2.98 -6.79
N ARG A 86 9.68 -3.85 -6.43
CA ARG A 86 9.49 -4.86 -5.37
C ARG A 86 9.44 -4.26 -3.96
N CYS A 87 9.88 -3.01 -3.83
CA CYS A 87 10.06 -2.30 -2.56
C CYS A 87 8.95 -1.31 -2.24
N ILE A 88 8.06 -1.09 -3.20
CA ILE A 88 6.91 -0.22 -3.03
C ILE A 88 5.71 -1.09 -2.68
N GLN A 89 4.98 -0.66 -1.66
CA GLN A 89 3.63 -1.17 -1.46
C GLN A 89 2.75 -0.64 -2.59
N THR A 90 2.35 -1.50 -3.52
CA THR A 90 1.16 -1.26 -4.33
C THR A 90 -0.01 -1.14 -3.36
N ASN A 91 -0.71 0.00 -3.43
CA ASN A 91 -1.87 0.34 -2.60
C ASN A 91 -3.09 -0.56 -2.86
N ASP A 92 -2.93 -1.81 -3.31
CA ASP A 92 -4.02 -2.78 -3.38
C ASP A 92 -4.52 -3.15 -1.97
N ASN A 93 -3.75 -2.80 -0.92
CA ASN A 93 -4.10 -2.95 0.48
C ASN A 93 -4.57 -1.64 1.17
N ILE A 94 -4.82 -0.56 0.41
CA ILE A 94 -5.59 0.61 0.93
C ILE A 94 -7.05 0.54 0.45
N VAL A 95 -7.57 -0.66 0.25
CA VAL A 95 -8.93 -0.92 0.71
C VAL A 95 -8.73 -1.25 2.18
N GLU A 96 -9.32 -0.47 3.09
CA GLU A 96 -9.47 -0.86 4.49
C GLU A 96 -10.09 -2.25 4.50
N SER A 97 -9.24 -3.27 4.56
CA SER A 97 -9.67 -4.64 4.75
C SER A 97 -10.30 -4.62 6.12
N ILE A 98 -11.64 -4.65 6.13
CA ILE A 98 -12.46 -4.66 7.34
C ILE A 98 -11.78 -5.60 8.32
N SER A 99 -11.17 -5.02 9.35
CA SER A 99 -10.33 -5.79 10.24
C SER A 99 -11.25 -6.68 11.06
N LEU A 100 -10.86 -7.92 11.35
CA LEU A 100 -11.58 -8.80 12.28
C LEU A 100 -11.84 -8.12 13.65
N LYS A 101 -11.07 -7.09 13.97
CA LYS A 101 -11.27 -6.25 15.16
C LYS A 101 -12.54 -5.40 15.09
N ASP A 102 -12.97 -4.99 13.89
CA ASP A 102 -14.15 -4.14 13.68
C ASP A 102 -15.46 -4.96 13.72
N THR A 103 -15.39 -6.28 13.48
CA THR A 103 -16.55 -7.19 13.58
C THR A 103 -16.70 -7.84 14.96
N MET A 104 -15.70 -7.75 15.83
CA MET A 104 -15.72 -8.22 17.21
C MET A 104 -16.95 -7.75 18.05
N PRO A 105 -17.37 -6.47 18.00
CA PRO A 105 -18.55 -6.03 18.77
C PRO A 105 -19.86 -6.68 18.31
N PHE A 106 -19.98 -7.07 17.04
CA PHE A 106 -21.16 -7.78 16.54
C PHE A 106 -21.31 -9.17 17.19
N PHE A 107 -20.21 -9.92 17.28
CA PHE A 107 -20.21 -11.25 17.92
C PHE A 107 -20.48 -11.17 19.42
N LEU A 108 -19.97 -10.14 20.11
CA LEU A 108 -20.24 -9.91 21.53
C LEU A 108 -21.73 -9.61 21.78
N LEU A 109 -22.32 -8.73 20.95
CA LEU A 109 -23.75 -8.41 21.07
C LEU A 109 -24.63 -9.64 20.79
N TRP A 110 -24.27 -10.42 19.77
CA TRP A 110 -24.98 -11.67 19.44
C TRP A 110 -24.88 -12.69 20.57
N GLY A 111 -23.69 -12.90 21.14
CA GLY A 111 -23.49 -13.79 22.29
C GLY A 111 -24.29 -13.36 23.53
N PHE A 112 -24.36 -12.05 23.80
CA PHE A 112 -25.16 -11.52 24.91
C PHE A 112 -26.66 -11.75 24.72
N MET A 113 -27.18 -11.53 23.50
CA MET A 113 -28.57 -11.84 23.16
C MET A 113 -28.90 -13.33 23.30
N CYS A 114 -28.01 -14.21 22.84
CA CYS A 114 -28.17 -15.65 23.03
C CYS A 114 -28.16 -16.05 24.51
N GLY A 115 -27.29 -15.44 25.33
CA GLY A 115 -27.25 -15.67 26.77
C GLY A 115 -28.55 -15.26 27.48
N LEU A 116 -29.09 -14.08 27.14
CA LEU A 116 -30.37 -13.62 27.68
C LEU A 116 -31.54 -14.53 27.29
N ALA A 117 -31.60 -14.97 26.03
CA ALA A 117 -32.61 -15.90 25.56
C ALA A 117 -32.53 -17.25 26.29
N PHE A 118 -31.32 -17.76 26.52
CA PHE A 118 -31.12 -19.00 27.28
C PHE A 118 -31.55 -18.87 28.75
N CYS A 119 -31.20 -17.76 29.40
CA CYS A 119 -31.66 -17.47 30.77
C CYS A 119 -33.19 -17.38 30.86
N ALA A 120 -33.85 -16.72 29.90
CA ALA A 120 -35.31 -16.65 29.85
C ALA A 120 -35.94 -18.04 29.69
N PHE A 121 -35.37 -18.89 28.83
CA PHE A 121 -35.84 -20.26 28.62
C PHE A 121 -35.70 -21.13 29.89
N LEU A 122 -34.59 -20.99 30.63
CA LEU A 122 -34.41 -21.69 31.91
C LEU A 122 -35.40 -21.20 32.99
N CYS A 123 -35.65 -19.90 33.05
CA CYS A 123 -36.66 -19.32 33.96
C CYS A 123 -38.06 -19.85 33.65
N GLU A 124 -38.44 -19.94 32.37
CA GLU A 124 -39.72 -20.53 31.96
C GLU A 124 -39.79 -22.02 32.31
N LEU A 125 -38.73 -22.80 32.06
CA LEU A 125 -38.68 -24.22 32.45
C LEU A 125 -38.82 -24.44 33.96
N GLY A 126 -38.18 -23.59 34.77
CA GLY A 126 -38.31 -23.60 36.23
C GLY A 126 -39.73 -23.26 36.70
N CYS A 127 -40.31 -22.17 36.19
CA CYS A 127 -41.69 -21.77 36.48
C CYS A 127 -42.72 -22.83 36.02
N ASN A 128 -42.52 -23.43 34.85
CA ASN A 128 -43.43 -24.44 34.31
C ASN A 128 -43.35 -25.76 35.11
N ARG A 129 -42.17 -26.14 35.61
CA ARG A 129 -42.02 -27.28 36.54
C ARG A 129 -42.69 -27.02 37.90
N LEU A 130 -42.57 -25.81 38.45
CA LEU A 130 -43.22 -25.43 39.71
C LEU A 130 -44.76 -25.37 39.59
N LEU A 131 -45.28 -24.87 38.46
CA LEU A 131 -46.72 -24.85 38.19
C LEU A 131 -47.31 -26.25 37.95
N LYS A 132 -46.53 -27.17 37.35
CA LYS A 132 -46.96 -28.55 37.13
C LYS A 132 -47.00 -29.35 38.45
N GLY A 133 -46.05 -29.12 39.36
CA GLY A 133 -46.04 -29.72 40.70
C GLY A 133 -47.24 -29.29 41.57
N ARG A 134 -47.68 -28.03 41.44
CA ARG A 134 -48.86 -27.52 42.19
C ARG A 134 -50.21 -28.07 41.68
N ARG A 135 -50.24 -28.71 40.51
CA ARG A 135 -51.48 -29.28 39.92
C ARG A 135 -51.70 -30.75 40.28
N THR A 136 -50.67 -31.44 40.81
CA THR A 136 -50.74 -32.86 41.22
C THR A 136 -51.14 -33.02 42.70
N ASP A 137 -51.04 -31.95 43.50
CA ASP A 137 -51.36 -31.94 44.93
C ASP A 137 -52.82 -31.49 45.23
N ARG A 138 -53.69 -31.53 44.21
CA ARG A 138 -55.10 -31.10 44.29
C ARG A 138 -56.06 -32.10 43.63
N ARG A 139 -55.68 -33.38 43.60
CA ARG A 139 -56.54 -34.50 43.18
C ARG A 139 -56.60 -35.54 44.27
#